data_AF-A0A3N9NZ02-F1
#
_entry.id   AF-A0A3N9NZ02-F1
#
_cell.length_a   1.000
_cell.length_b   1.000
_cell.length_c   1.000
_cell.angle_alpha   90.00
_cell.angle_beta   90.00
_cell.angle_gamma   90.00
#
_symmetry.space_group_name_H-M   'P 1'
#
loop_
_entity.id
_entity.type
_entity.pdbx_description
1 polymer ?
#
loop_
_entity_poly.entity_id
_entity_poly.type
_entity_poly.pdbx_seq_one_letter_code
_entity_poly.pdbx_strand_id
1 'polypeptide(L)'
;MKKSILFFLVVFIGIYGCEKNNSLVSPVNDNGMLMLKIDRVNIPASVVLIEATLTRDGYQPVVSQMNILNDSTAELSINNVPVGEWHLKVEAKNQANDVEYSGETEVTVVENIITEVTLALYPVPGGMGSIHLYVTWGDEQPVFLIMDEDAIDNGIHFNNTGGPITPDGPHFFTETDVNDDIASETQRNVLRYFASNSGRTITLKSGQTGDEGWFAPNCIPAKWISSFNFDDNTCLMDPERQMAIRNYFGFNGPASIPSQERLDKIPDVRPLRALGLNRLIGKVVYAVVYDSDISINYDHNTPLGVNGNLQGETLGIVAFRVNEVRTLDGFSSSTLPEVQITILDVSLFANANFMLLSAPIPMSSSVPNDRIAPGSTNGYYSLGN
;
A
#
# COMPACT_ATOMS: atom_id res chain seq x y z
N MET A 1 -7.48 -28.91 -87.15
CA MET A 1 -8.67 -29.78 -87.15
C MET A 1 -9.46 -29.54 -85.87
N LYS A 2 -10.76 -29.22 -86.02
CA LYS A 2 -11.95 -29.44 -85.16
C LYS A 2 -12.02 -28.96 -83.68
N LYS A 3 -13.23 -28.45 -83.38
CA LYS A 3 -13.81 -27.81 -82.19
C LYS A 3 -14.36 -28.82 -81.15
N SER A 4 -14.79 -28.26 -79.99
CA SER A 4 -16.01 -28.56 -79.18
C SER A 4 -15.74 -29.05 -77.74
N ILE A 5 -16.13 -28.32 -76.68
CA ILE A 5 -17.45 -28.19 -75.98
C ILE A 5 -17.86 -29.50 -75.26
N LEU A 6 -18.13 -29.47 -73.92
CA LEU A 6 -19.47 -29.69 -73.31
C LEU A 6 -19.48 -29.75 -71.76
N PHE A 7 -20.55 -29.13 -71.24
CA PHE A 7 -21.17 -29.03 -69.91
C PHE A 7 -21.65 -30.38 -69.31
N PHE A 8 -21.82 -30.51 -67.98
CA PHE A 8 -22.99 -31.19 -67.38
C PHE A 8 -23.20 -30.90 -65.88
N LEU A 9 -24.48 -30.82 -65.50
CA LEU A 9 -25.11 -30.40 -64.24
C LEU A 9 -26.04 -31.52 -63.78
N VAL A 10 -26.10 -31.89 -62.49
CA VAL A 10 -27.26 -32.60 -61.89
C VAL A 10 -27.40 -32.29 -60.39
N VAL A 11 -28.64 -31.99 -60.00
CA VAL A 11 -29.24 -31.77 -58.67
C VAL A 11 -30.01 -33.02 -58.25
N PHE A 12 -30.08 -33.36 -56.95
CA PHE A 12 -31.20 -34.16 -56.39
C PHE A 12 -31.45 -33.86 -54.90
N ILE A 13 -32.74 -33.82 -54.53
CA ILE A 13 -33.35 -33.51 -53.22
C ILE A 13 -33.95 -34.80 -52.61
N GLY A 14 -33.97 -34.93 -51.28
CA GLY A 14 -34.77 -35.94 -50.54
C GLY A 14 -34.88 -35.68 -49.02
N ILE A 15 -36.10 -35.81 -48.49
CA ILE A 15 -36.70 -35.44 -47.19
C ILE A 15 -36.75 -36.57 -46.12
N TYR A 16 -37.02 -36.23 -44.83
CA TYR A 16 -37.62 -36.96 -43.65
C TYR A 16 -36.79 -36.74 -42.35
N GLY A 17 -37.27 -36.58 -41.10
CA GLY A 17 -38.54 -36.58 -40.35
C GLY A 17 -38.21 -36.39 -38.84
N CYS A 18 -39.16 -36.01 -37.96
CA CYS A 18 -38.91 -35.43 -36.61
C CYS A 18 -39.56 -36.22 -35.45
N GLU A 19 -38.94 -36.33 -34.26
CA GLU A 19 -39.57 -36.79 -32.99
C GLU A 19 -38.93 -36.15 -31.72
N LYS A 20 -39.70 -36.01 -30.64
CA LYS A 20 -39.53 -35.10 -29.47
C LYS A 20 -38.97 -35.76 -28.19
N ASN A 21 -38.29 -34.90 -27.39
CA ASN A 21 -38.05 -34.90 -25.93
C ASN A 21 -36.87 -35.71 -25.35
N ASN A 22 -35.82 -35.01 -24.88
CA ASN A 22 -35.58 -34.79 -23.44
C ASN A 22 -34.37 -33.88 -23.14
N SER A 23 -34.60 -32.96 -22.19
CA SER A 23 -33.68 -32.40 -21.18
C SER A 23 -32.31 -31.82 -21.56
N LEU A 24 -32.19 -30.51 -21.27
CA LEU A 24 -31.00 -29.73 -20.92
C LEU A 24 -29.73 -30.06 -21.71
N VAL A 25 -29.63 -29.44 -22.88
CA VAL A 25 -28.33 -29.21 -23.52
C VAL A 25 -27.99 -27.73 -23.29
N SER A 26 -26.77 -27.53 -22.79
CA SER A 26 -26.03 -26.28 -22.58
C SER A 26 -26.29 -25.20 -23.63
N PRO A 27 -26.09 -23.91 -23.25
CA PRO A 27 -26.67 -22.77 -23.93
C PRO A 27 -26.32 -22.87 -25.39
N VAL A 28 -27.36 -22.91 -26.23
CA VAL A 28 -27.19 -22.49 -27.61
C VAL A 28 -26.54 -21.11 -27.51
N ASN A 29 -25.48 -20.85 -28.29
CA ASN A 29 -24.76 -19.58 -28.34
C ASN A 29 -25.64 -18.48 -28.98
N ASP A 30 -26.87 -18.43 -28.51
CA ASP A 30 -27.93 -17.52 -28.88
C ASP A 30 -27.62 -16.25 -28.11
N ASN A 31 -27.11 -15.31 -28.89
CA ASN A 31 -26.69 -14.02 -28.42
C ASN A 31 -27.78 -13.02 -28.82
N GLY A 32 -28.25 -12.26 -27.85
CA GLY A 32 -29.07 -11.08 -28.09
C GLY A 32 -28.23 -9.80 -28.08
N MET A 33 -28.91 -8.69 -28.34
CA MET A 33 -28.36 -7.35 -28.21
C MET A 33 -29.22 -6.52 -27.28
N LEU A 34 -28.58 -5.74 -26.42
CA LEU A 34 -29.25 -4.76 -25.57
C LEU A 34 -28.86 -3.36 -26.04
N MET A 35 -29.87 -2.49 -26.20
CA MET A 35 -29.66 -1.09 -26.54
C MET A 35 -30.21 -0.20 -25.42
N LEU A 36 -29.33 0.60 -24.81
CA LEU A 36 -29.74 1.64 -23.88
C LEU A 36 -29.85 2.97 -24.62
N LYS A 37 -31.02 3.61 -24.54
CA LYS A 37 -31.25 4.96 -25.05
C LYS A 37 -31.24 5.94 -23.88
N ILE A 38 -30.39 6.95 -23.97
CA ILE A 38 -30.19 7.94 -22.92
C ILE A 38 -30.75 9.27 -23.40
N ASP A 39 -31.60 9.90 -22.59
CA ASP A 39 -32.12 11.22 -22.89
C ASP A 39 -31.08 12.30 -22.61
N ARG A 40 -30.29 12.64 -23.64
CA ARG A 40 -29.20 13.62 -23.55
C ARG A 40 -29.64 15.01 -23.08
N VAL A 41 -30.90 15.40 -23.32
CA VAL A 41 -31.41 16.72 -22.95
C VAL A 41 -31.50 16.89 -21.43
N ASN A 42 -31.71 15.79 -20.72
CA ASN A 42 -31.92 15.78 -19.28
C ASN A 42 -30.71 15.26 -18.48
N ILE A 43 -29.56 15.03 -19.13
CA ILE A 43 -28.32 14.64 -18.45
C ILE A 43 -27.77 15.85 -17.67
N PRO A 44 -27.52 15.72 -16.36
CA PRO A 44 -26.85 16.76 -15.57
C PRO A 44 -25.46 17.09 -16.14
N ALA A 45 -25.11 18.38 -16.18
CA ALA A 45 -23.87 18.86 -16.81
C ALA A 45 -22.58 18.31 -16.18
N SER A 46 -22.65 17.77 -14.96
CA SER A 46 -21.54 17.15 -14.25
C SER A 46 -21.22 15.72 -14.71
N VAL A 47 -22.16 15.05 -15.38
CA VAL A 47 -21.99 13.67 -15.87
C VAL A 47 -21.16 13.65 -17.15
N VAL A 48 -20.08 12.87 -17.14
CA VAL A 48 -19.14 12.70 -18.26
C VAL A 48 -19.16 11.27 -18.82
N LEU A 49 -19.40 10.28 -17.97
CA LEU A 49 -19.33 8.86 -18.33
C LEU A 49 -20.60 8.14 -17.88
N ILE A 50 -21.17 7.31 -18.74
CA ILE A 50 -22.23 6.36 -18.40
C ILE A 50 -21.65 4.96 -18.49
N GLU A 51 -21.84 4.16 -17.46
CA GLU A 51 -21.43 2.76 -17.40
C GLU A 51 -22.66 1.87 -17.18
N ALA A 52 -22.84 0.87 -18.03
CA ALA A 52 -23.87 -0.15 -17.89
C ALA A 52 -23.21 -1.50 -17.60
N THR A 53 -23.68 -2.16 -16.55
CA THR A 53 -23.22 -3.49 -16.12
C THR A 53 -24.38 -4.47 -16.11
N LEU A 54 -24.25 -5.58 -16.85
CA LEU A 54 -25.18 -6.70 -16.83
C LEU A 54 -24.60 -7.83 -15.98
N THR A 55 -25.40 -8.34 -15.04
CA THR A 55 -25.03 -9.46 -14.17
C THR A 55 -26.10 -10.55 -14.18
N ARG A 56 -25.67 -11.81 -14.19
CA ARG A 56 -26.52 -12.99 -14.10
C ARG A 56 -25.74 -14.13 -13.46
N ASP A 57 -26.38 -14.86 -12.55
CA ASP A 57 -25.75 -15.99 -11.85
C ASP A 57 -25.17 -17.01 -12.83
N GLY A 58 -23.92 -17.39 -12.60
CA GLY A 58 -23.17 -18.33 -13.45
C GLY A 58 -22.53 -17.71 -14.70
N TYR A 59 -22.67 -16.40 -14.93
CA TYR A 59 -22.04 -15.67 -16.04
C TYR A 59 -21.09 -14.58 -15.54
N GLN A 60 -20.07 -14.25 -16.33
CA GLN A 60 -19.22 -13.09 -16.05
C GLN A 60 -20.00 -11.79 -16.33
N PRO A 61 -19.81 -10.73 -15.53
CA PRO A 61 -20.44 -9.44 -15.79
C PRO A 61 -20.04 -8.89 -17.17
N VAL A 62 -21.02 -8.35 -17.89
CA VAL A 62 -20.80 -7.67 -19.16
C VAL A 62 -20.88 -6.17 -18.93
N VAL A 63 -19.80 -5.44 -19.21
CA VAL A 63 -19.69 -4.00 -18.96
C VAL A 63 -19.56 -3.25 -20.28
N SER A 64 -20.31 -2.16 -20.42
CA SER A 64 -20.23 -1.24 -21.55
C SER A 64 -20.26 0.20 -21.05
N GLN A 65 -19.54 1.09 -21.74
CA GLN A 65 -19.34 2.48 -21.31
C GLN A 65 -19.53 3.45 -22.46
N MET A 66 -20.00 4.65 -22.14
CA MET A 66 -20.15 5.78 -23.07
C MET A 66 -19.66 7.07 -22.43
N ASN A 67 -18.82 7.81 -23.15
CA ASN A 67 -18.39 9.13 -22.74
C ASN A 67 -19.28 10.20 -23.41
N ILE A 68 -20.11 10.87 -22.62
CA ILE A 68 -21.12 11.82 -23.10
C ILE A 68 -20.49 13.08 -23.74
N LEU A 69 -19.22 13.36 -23.47
CA LEU A 69 -18.51 14.49 -24.10
C LEU A 69 -18.01 14.15 -25.50
N ASN A 70 -17.55 12.93 -25.71
CA ASN A 70 -16.87 12.52 -26.94
C ASN A 70 -17.79 11.74 -27.89
N ASP A 71 -18.80 11.07 -27.35
CA ASP A 71 -19.73 10.26 -28.13
C ASP A 71 -20.83 11.15 -28.74
N SER A 72 -20.98 11.01 -30.05
CA SER A 72 -21.97 11.77 -30.83
C SER A 72 -23.39 11.24 -30.63
N THR A 73 -23.54 9.98 -30.17
CA THR A 73 -24.81 9.30 -29.93
C THR A 73 -25.04 9.09 -28.43
N ALA A 74 -26.29 9.21 -27.98
CA ALA A 74 -26.70 8.85 -26.61
C ALA A 74 -27.24 7.41 -26.55
N GLU A 75 -26.64 6.51 -27.33
CA GLU A 75 -27.02 5.11 -27.47
C GLU A 75 -25.87 4.17 -27.12
N LEU A 76 -26.06 3.32 -26.11
CA LEU A 76 -25.05 2.36 -25.65
C LEU A 76 -25.52 0.96 -26.05
N SER A 77 -24.74 0.27 -26.89
CA SER A 77 -25.05 -1.09 -27.32
C SER A 77 -24.19 -2.11 -26.58
N ILE A 78 -24.81 -3.19 -26.12
CA ILE A 78 -24.14 -4.36 -25.56
C ILE A 78 -24.45 -5.56 -26.45
N ASN A 79 -23.43 -6.04 -27.15
CA ASN A 79 -23.55 -7.13 -28.12
C ASN A 79 -23.12 -8.46 -27.52
N ASN A 80 -23.57 -9.56 -28.13
CA ASN A 80 -23.18 -10.91 -27.74
C ASN A 80 -23.55 -11.28 -26.30
N VAL A 81 -24.72 -10.84 -25.84
CA VAL A 81 -25.22 -11.19 -24.49
C VAL A 81 -26.01 -12.49 -24.57
N PRO A 82 -25.65 -13.54 -23.81
CA PRO A 82 -26.39 -14.80 -23.79
C PRO A 82 -27.86 -14.59 -23.44
N VAL A 83 -28.77 -15.26 -24.15
CA VAL A 83 -30.22 -15.18 -23.90
C VAL A 83 -30.60 -15.53 -22.47
N GLY A 84 -31.53 -14.75 -21.90
CA GLY A 84 -32.11 -14.96 -20.57
C GLY A 84 -32.35 -13.67 -19.80
N GLU A 85 -32.68 -13.81 -18.51
CA GLU A 85 -32.90 -12.67 -17.60
C GLU A 85 -31.57 -12.21 -17.00
N TRP A 86 -31.34 -10.90 -17.05
CA TRP A 86 -30.14 -10.23 -16.55
C TRP A 86 -30.54 -9.06 -15.67
N HIS A 87 -29.78 -8.86 -14.59
CA HIS A 87 -29.85 -7.65 -13.81
C HIS A 87 -28.97 -6.58 -14.47
N LEU A 88 -29.55 -5.45 -14.81
CA LEU A 88 -28.87 -4.30 -15.40
C LEU A 88 -28.72 -3.20 -14.36
N LYS A 89 -27.47 -2.77 -14.11
CA LYS A 89 -27.14 -1.57 -13.35
C LYS A 89 -26.53 -0.52 -14.28
N VAL A 90 -26.97 0.73 -14.15
CA VAL A 90 -26.43 1.87 -14.90
C VAL A 90 -25.98 2.95 -13.93
N GLU A 91 -24.74 3.39 -14.09
CA GLU A 91 -24.10 4.43 -13.29
C GLU A 91 -23.69 5.61 -14.18
N ALA A 92 -24.02 6.82 -13.74
CA ALA A 92 -23.57 8.06 -14.35
C ALA A 92 -22.49 8.69 -13.50
N LYS A 93 -21.31 8.87 -14.07
CA LYS A 93 -20.09 9.30 -13.40
C LYS A 93 -19.62 10.66 -13.88
N ASN A 94 -19.02 11.44 -12.99
CA ASN A 94 -18.39 12.72 -13.36
C ASN A 94 -16.98 12.53 -13.93
N GLN A 95 -16.27 13.63 -14.20
CA GLN A 95 -14.91 13.59 -14.75
C GLN A 95 -13.89 12.91 -13.82
N ALA A 96 -14.16 12.86 -12.51
CA ALA A 96 -13.33 12.17 -11.53
C ALA A 96 -13.67 10.66 -11.41
N ASN A 97 -14.59 10.16 -12.25
CA ASN A 97 -15.19 8.82 -12.18
C ASN A 97 -16.06 8.55 -10.93
N ASP A 98 -16.48 9.58 -10.20
CA ASP A 98 -17.40 9.41 -9.08
C ASP A 98 -18.83 9.18 -9.58
N VAL A 99 -19.54 8.21 -9.01
CA VAL A 99 -20.95 7.93 -9.36
C VAL A 99 -21.84 9.03 -8.76
N GLU A 100 -22.44 9.83 -9.62
CA GLU A 100 -23.37 10.89 -9.22
C GLU A 100 -24.83 10.43 -9.30
N TYR A 101 -25.14 9.52 -10.23
CA TYR A 101 -26.48 8.96 -10.38
C TYR A 101 -26.41 7.45 -10.65
N SER A 102 -27.39 6.71 -10.13
CA SER A 102 -27.49 5.26 -10.34
C SER A 102 -28.94 4.84 -10.55
N GLY A 103 -29.13 3.76 -11.29
CA GLY A 103 -30.40 3.08 -11.46
C GLY A 103 -30.18 1.62 -11.85
N GLU A 104 -31.16 0.77 -11.61
CA GLU A 104 -31.09 -0.66 -11.91
C GLU A 104 -32.46 -1.22 -12.31
N THR A 105 -32.47 -2.29 -13.11
CA THR A 105 -33.68 -3.00 -13.54
C THR A 105 -33.37 -4.41 -14.05
N GLU A 106 -34.38 -5.27 -14.15
CA GLU A 106 -34.26 -6.59 -14.78
C GLU A 106 -34.57 -6.50 -16.27
N VAL A 107 -33.76 -7.17 -17.10
CA VAL A 107 -33.91 -7.16 -18.56
C VAL A 107 -33.89 -8.57 -19.12
N THR A 108 -34.80 -8.86 -20.04
CA THR A 108 -34.82 -10.14 -20.77
C THR A 108 -34.12 -9.97 -22.11
N VAL A 109 -33.02 -10.70 -22.30
CA VAL A 109 -32.28 -10.77 -23.56
C VAL A 109 -32.81 -11.92 -24.39
N VAL A 110 -33.28 -11.62 -25.60
CA VAL A 110 -33.82 -12.60 -26.55
C VAL A 110 -32.92 -12.66 -27.78
N GLU A 111 -32.77 -13.85 -28.35
CA GLU A 111 -31.89 -14.10 -29.49
C GLU A 111 -32.25 -13.21 -30.68
N ASN A 112 -31.26 -12.56 -31.28
CA ASN A 112 -31.40 -11.72 -32.48
C ASN A 112 -32.44 -10.57 -32.35
N ILE A 113 -32.86 -10.24 -31.13
CA ILE A 113 -33.77 -9.13 -30.83
C ILE A 113 -32.99 -8.05 -30.08
N ILE A 114 -33.26 -6.79 -30.42
CA ILE A 114 -32.79 -5.63 -29.66
C ILE A 114 -33.75 -5.41 -28.50
N THR A 115 -33.32 -5.70 -27.28
CA THR A 115 -34.08 -5.31 -26.09
C THR A 115 -33.82 -3.83 -25.79
N GLU A 116 -34.85 -2.99 -25.94
CA GLU A 116 -34.80 -1.58 -25.55
C GLU A 116 -35.10 -1.44 -24.06
N VAL A 117 -34.27 -0.68 -23.35
CA VAL A 117 -34.43 -0.44 -21.91
C VAL A 117 -34.61 1.05 -21.64
N THR A 118 -35.66 1.38 -20.89
CA THR A 118 -35.90 2.72 -20.35
C THR A 118 -35.67 2.69 -18.84
N LEU A 119 -34.69 3.44 -18.37
CA LEU A 119 -34.29 3.47 -16.96
C LEU A 119 -34.15 4.93 -16.48
N ALA A 120 -34.71 5.24 -15.32
CA ALA A 120 -34.50 6.52 -14.66
C ALA A 120 -33.34 6.40 -13.65
N LEU A 121 -32.35 7.30 -13.74
CA LEU A 121 -31.27 7.37 -12.77
C LEU A 121 -31.60 8.40 -11.70
N TYR A 122 -31.33 8.05 -10.45
CA TYR A 122 -31.55 8.94 -9.30
C TYR A 122 -30.20 9.38 -8.72
N PRO A 123 -30.09 10.63 -8.21
CA PRO A 123 -28.87 11.09 -7.56
C PRO A 123 -28.46 10.11 -6.47
N VAL A 124 -27.19 9.71 -6.45
CA VAL A 124 -26.62 9.03 -5.29
C VAL A 124 -26.46 10.09 -4.21
N PRO A 125 -27.20 10.03 -3.08
CA PRO A 125 -27.14 11.08 -2.06
C PRO A 125 -25.69 11.23 -1.58
N GLY A 126 -25.14 12.43 -1.77
CA GLY A 126 -23.74 12.75 -1.53
C GLY A 126 -23.30 12.32 -0.14
N GLY A 127 -22.32 11.41 -0.12
CA GLY A 127 -21.78 10.85 1.11
C GLY A 127 -21.11 9.50 0.90
N MET A 128 -20.28 9.35 -0.15
CA MET A 128 -19.36 8.20 -0.18
C MET A 128 -18.00 8.66 0.34
N GLY A 129 -17.75 8.34 1.61
CA GLY A 129 -16.38 8.24 2.10
C GLY A 129 -15.66 7.13 1.32
N SER A 130 -14.35 7.27 1.18
CA SER A 130 -13.49 6.22 0.64
C SER A 130 -13.41 5.05 1.62
N ILE A 131 -13.79 3.85 1.19
CA ILE A 131 -13.42 2.63 1.90
C ILE A 131 -12.08 2.17 1.34
N HIS A 132 -11.02 2.36 2.12
CA HIS A 132 -9.77 1.63 1.92
C HIS A 132 -9.93 0.22 2.50
N LEU A 133 -10.20 -0.77 1.64
CA LEU A 133 -10.19 -2.17 2.03
C LEU A 133 -8.75 -2.69 2.00
N TYR A 134 -8.15 -2.85 3.18
CA TYR A 134 -6.95 -3.65 3.37
C TYR A 134 -7.37 -5.09 3.69
N VAL A 135 -7.36 -5.97 2.68
CA VAL A 135 -7.51 -7.41 2.88
C VAL A 135 -6.13 -7.98 3.15
N THR A 136 -5.78 -8.18 4.42
CA THR A 136 -4.58 -8.92 4.82
C THR A 136 -4.92 -10.40 4.91
N TRP A 137 -4.05 -11.24 4.34
CA TRP A 137 -4.10 -12.69 4.52
C TRP A 137 -3.00 -13.07 5.50
N GLY A 138 -3.37 -13.34 6.75
CA GLY A 138 -2.46 -13.66 7.84
C GLY A 138 -2.05 -12.46 8.71
N ASP A 139 -1.53 -12.74 9.91
CA ASP A 139 -0.99 -11.75 10.84
C ASP A 139 0.30 -11.16 10.26
N GLU A 140 0.19 -10.12 9.43
CA GLU A 140 1.37 -9.36 9.00
C GLU A 140 1.94 -8.64 10.23
N GLN A 141 2.96 -9.23 10.84
CA GLN A 141 3.66 -8.65 11.98
C GLN A 141 4.53 -7.50 11.46
N PRO A 142 4.33 -6.25 11.91
CA PRO A 142 5.22 -5.16 11.56
C PRO A 142 6.61 -5.37 12.16
N VAL A 143 7.63 -4.91 11.44
CA VAL A 143 8.99 -4.78 11.96
C VAL A 143 9.04 -3.57 12.88
N PHE A 144 9.49 -3.75 14.11
CA PHE A 144 9.80 -2.65 15.00
C PHE A 144 11.11 -1.97 14.57
N LEU A 145 11.04 -0.70 14.19
CA LEU A 145 12.19 0.15 13.95
C LEU A 145 12.17 1.40 14.84
N ILE A 146 13.31 2.08 14.90
CA ILE A 146 13.46 3.42 15.45
C ILE A 146 14.02 4.30 14.33
N MET A 147 13.58 5.54 14.25
CA MET A 147 14.01 6.52 13.26
C MET A 147 14.35 7.82 13.98
N ASP A 148 15.30 8.59 13.49
CA ASP A 148 15.60 9.94 13.99
C ASP A 148 15.49 11.00 12.87
N GLU A 149 16.04 12.19 13.13
CA GLU A 149 15.88 13.37 12.29
C GLU A 149 16.40 13.17 10.85
N ASP A 150 17.39 12.30 10.67
CA ASP A 150 17.99 12.01 9.36
C ASP A 150 17.08 11.20 8.43
N ALA A 151 16.00 10.64 8.98
CA ALA A 151 14.98 9.92 8.23
C ALA A 151 13.70 10.71 7.99
N ILE A 152 13.15 11.30 9.06
CA ILE A 152 11.89 12.06 9.03
C ILE A 152 12.03 13.26 9.99
N ASP A 153 12.21 14.44 9.40
CA ASP A 153 12.23 15.71 10.11
C ASP A 153 11.76 16.85 9.16
N ASN A 154 11.64 18.05 9.69
CA ASN A 154 11.37 19.29 8.98
C ASN A 154 12.53 19.75 8.05
N GLY A 155 13.64 19.00 7.93
CA GLY A 155 14.87 19.26 7.15
C GLY A 155 14.89 19.00 5.62
N ILE A 156 16.07 19.21 4.98
CA ILE A 156 16.28 19.39 3.51
C ILE A 156 16.27 18.08 2.67
N HIS A 157 15.93 18.22 1.38
CA HIS A 157 16.18 17.36 0.21
C HIS A 157 15.04 16.44 -0.25
N PHE A 158 13.90 17.01 -0.61
CA PHE A 158 12.83 16.26 -1.27
C PHE A 158 12.47 16.89 -2.62
N ASN A 159 11.87 16.10 -3.50
CA ASN A 159 10.98 16.69 -4.50
C ASN A 159 9.74 17.24 -3.75
N ASN A 160 9.27 18.44 -4.10
CA ASN A 160 8.05 19.08 -3.54
C ASN A 160 6.80 18.19 -3.49
N THR A 161 6.78 17.09 -4.26
CA THR A 161 5.66 16.15 -4.33
C THR A 161 5.80 14.89 -3.46
N GLY A 162 6.95 14.68 -2.81
CA GLY A 162 7.31 13.44 -2.11
C GLY A 162 7.93 12.38 -3.02
N GLY A 163 8.34 12.78 -4.23
CA GLY A 163 9.07 11.95 -5.19
C GLY A 163 10.54 11.69 -4.81
N PRO A 164 11.38 11.23 -5.76
CA PRO A 164 12.79 10.91 -5.50
C PRO A 164 13.56 12.08 -4.87
N ILE A 165 14.57 11.74 -4.08
CA ILE A 165 15.43 12.71 -3.37
C ILE A 165 16.36 13.40 -4.37
N THR A 166 16.50 14.73 -4.24
CA THR A 166 17.35 15.54 -5.12
C THR A 166 18.27 16.47 -4.31
N PRO A 167 19.51 16.74 -4.77
CA PRO A 167 20.46 17.58 -4.04
C PRO A 167 19.96 19.00 -3.75
N ASP A 168 19.12 19.56 -4.61
CA ASP A 168 18.55 20.91 -4.45
C ASP A 168 17.09 20.89 -3.97
N GLY A 169 16.63 19.74 -3.43
CA GLY A 169 15.24 19.54 -3.04
C GLY A 169 14.84 20.37 -1.80
N PRO A 170 13.65 20.99 -1.79
CA PRO A 170 13.13 21.72 -0.63
C PRO A 170 12.83 20.82 0.58
N HIS A 171 12.55 21.47 1.71
CA HIS A 171 11.91 20.85 2.88
C HIS A 171 10.53 20.30 2.48
N PHE A 172 10.28 19.03 2.77
CA PHE A 172 9.00 18.38 2.44
C PHE A 172 8.01 18.39 3.58
N PHE A 173 8.51 18.11 4.77
CA PHE A 173 7.73 18.19 5.99
C PHE A 173 7.87 19.59 6.59
N THR A 174 6.77 20.13 7.08
CA THR A 174 6.78 21.26 8.00
C THR A 174 6.97 20.79 9.44
N GLU A 175 7.36 21.69 10.34
CA GLU A 175 7.40 21.43 11.80
C GLU A 175 6.11 20.75 12.29
N THR A 176 4.96 21.29 11.87
CA THR A 176 3.65 20.73 12.23
C THR A 176 3.39 19.36 11.59
N ASP A 177 3.88 19.08 10.38
CA ASP A 177 3.68 17.78 9.72
C ASP A 177 4.30 16.63 10.51
N VAL A 178 5.43 16.90 11.18
CA VAL A 178 6.20 15.94 11.97
C VAL A 178 6.03 16.13 13.47
N ASN A 179 5.04 16.89 13.93
CA ASN A 179 4.75 17.07 15.36
C ASN A 179 5.84 17.76 16.20
N ASP A 180 6.73 18.51 15.57
CA ASP A 180 7.82 19.23 16.24
C ASP A 180 7.26 20.21 17.31
N ASP A 181 6.17 20.90 17.01
CA ASP A 181 5.43 21.78 17.94
C ASP A 181 4.88 21.10 19.21
N ILE A 182 4.83 19.76 19.24
CA ILE A 182 4.35 18.95 20.38
C ILE A 182 5.33 17.83 20.73
N ALA A 183 6.60 17.94 20.33
CA ALA A 183 7.65 17.00 20.69
C ALA A 183 7.72 16.83 22.21
N SER A 184 7.98 15.61 22.66
CA SER A 184 8.28 15.33 24.08
C SER A 184 8.87 13.93 24.24
N GLU A 185 9.45 13.68 25.41
CA GLU A 185 9.96 12.37 25.84
C GLU A 185 8.93 11.22 25.79
N THR A 186 7.63 11.52 25.77
CA THR A 186 6.54 10.53 25.81
C THR A 186 5.56 10.65 24.63
N GLN A 187 5.87 11.48 23.63
CA GLN A 187 5.02 11.66 22.47
C GLN A 187 4.90 10.36 21.65
N ARG A 188 3.68 9.85 21.48
CA ARG A 188 3.40 8.66 20.66
C ARG A 188 2.19 8.85 19.76
N ASN A 189 1.74 10.09 19.57
CA ASN A 189 0.77 10.38 18.53
C ASN A 189 1.37 10.10 17.15
N VAL A 190 0.52 9.79 16.20
CA VAL A 190 0.94 9.64 14.80
C VAL A 190 1.46 10.98 14.29
N LEU A 191 2.51 10.97 13.49
CA LEU A 191 2.91 12.19 12.76
C LEU A 191 1.74 12.71 11.92
N ARG A 192 1.41 14.00 12.03
CA ARG A 192 0.22 14.59 11.39
C ARG A 192 0.19 14.31 9.88
N TYR A 193 1.33 14.39 9.19
CA TYR A 193 1.42 14.06 7.77
C TYR A 193 1.03 12.60 7.49
N PHE A 194 1.56 11.66 8.27
CA PHE A 194 1.27 10.23 8.10
C PHE A 194 -0.19 9.93 8.37
N ALA A 195 -0.79 10.56 9.40
CA ALA A 195 -2.21 10.42 9.70
C ALA A 195 -3.11 10.91 8.55
N SER A 196 -2.75 12.01 7.89
CA SER A 196 -3.54 12.59 6.78
C SER A 196 -3.27 11.97 5.40
N ASN A 197 -2.24 11.12 5.26
CA ASN A 197 -1.80 10.62 3.95
C ASN A 197 -1.69 9.08 3.89
N SER A 198 -2.52 8.35 4.63
CA SER A 198 -2.60 6.87 4.52
C SER A 198 -2.87 6.44 3.08
N GLY A 199 -2.15 5.41 2.61
CA GLY A 199 -2.18 4.93 1.23
C GLY A 199 -1.27 5.70 0.25
N ARG A 200 -0.72 6.86 0.65
CA ARG A 200 0.19 7.64 -0.20
C ARG A 200 1.58 7.00 -0.26
N THR A 201 2.18 7.02 -1.44
CA THR A 201 3.58 6.64 -1.64
C THR A 201 4.48 7.87 -1.59
N ILE A 202 5.53 7.83 -0.77
CA ILE A 202 6.56 8.87 -0.65
C ILE A 202 7.95 8.23 -0.60
N THR A 203 8.99 9.05 -0.73
CA THR A 203 10.39 8.63 -0.57
C THR A 203 11.00 9.31 0.65
N LEU A 204 11.67 8.53 1.49
CA LEU A 204 12.36 8.99 2.69
C LEU A 204 13.87 8.82 2.56
N LYS A 205 14.60 9.66 3.28
CA LYS A 205 16.03 9.51 3.48
C LYS A 205 16.33 8.40 4.47
N SER A 206 17.58 7.96 4.46
CA SER A 206 18.11 7.06 5.49
C SER A 206 19.41 7.55 6.14
N GLY A 207 19.75 8.83 5.95
CA GLY A 207 20.97 9.44 6.49
C GLY A 207 22.25 9.13 5.70
N GLN A 208 23.35 9.07 6.42
CA GLN A 208 24.70 8.80 5.92
C GLN A 208 25.39 7.72 6.78
N THR A 209 26.43 7.09 6.24
CA THR A 209 27.27 6.20 7.06
C THR A 209 27.91 7.02 8.19
N GLY A 210 27.60 6.65 9.43
CA GLY A 210 28.02 7.32 10.66
C GLY A 210 27.03 8.34 11.21
N ASP A 211 25.92 8.53 10.50
CA ASP A 211 24.82 9.47 10.77
C ASP A 211 23.53 8.82 10.20
N GLU A 212 23.20 7.64 10.68
CA GLU A 212 22.16 6.80 10.08
C GLU A 212 20.77 7.19 10.58
N GLY A 213 19.80 7.35 9.68
CA GLY A 213 18.45 7.78 10.08
C GLY A 213 17.54 6.66 10.64
N TRP A 214 17.96 5.40 10.51
CA TRP A 214 17.12 4.22 10.70
C TRP A 214 17.83 3.18 11.53
N PHE A 215 17.16 2.64 12.53
CA PHE A 215 17.74 1.69 13.48
C PHE A 215 16.83 0.48 13.69
N ALA A 216 17.43 -0.70 13.73
CA ALA A 216 16.76 -1.94 14.08
C ALA A 216 17.26 -2.46 15.43
N PRO A 217 16.42 -2.39 16.48
CA PRO A 217 16.65 -3.15 17.70
C PRO A 217 16.63 -4.65 17.39
N ASN A 218 17.65 -5.36 17.84
CA ASN A 218 17.70 -6.83 17.78
C ASN A 218 17.75 -7.48 19.19
N CYS A 219 17.75 -6.65 20.23
CA CYS A 219 17.51 -7.02 21.63
C CYS A 219 16.56 -6.00 22.27
N ILE A 220 15.52 -6.49 22.98
CA ILE A 220 14.63 -5.64 23.78
C ILE A 220 14.95 -5.88 25.25
N PRO A 221 15.46 -4.87 25.99
CA PRO A 221 15.95 -5.10 27.34
C PRO A 221 14.82 -5.15 28.37
N ALA A 222 15.02 -5.94 29.41
CA ALA A 222 14.09 -6.11 30.53
C ALA A 222 13.71 -4.79 31.21
N LYS A 223 14.65 -3.83 31.28
CA LYS A 223 14.42 -2.50 31.87
C LYS A 223 13.32 -1.68 31.19
N TRP A 224 12.82 -2.05 30.00
CA TRP A 224 11.63 -1.42 29.40
C TRP A 224 10.31 -1.80 30.09
N ILE A 225 10.36 -2.76 31.01
CA ILE A 225 9.26 -3.10 31.90
C ILE A 225 9.60 -2.57 33.30
N SER A 226 8.72 -1.75 33.87
CA SER A 226 8.98 -1.03 35.12
C SER A 226 9.23 -1.91 36.34
N SER A 227 8.75 -3.16 36.33
CA SER A 227 8.99 -4.14 37.40
C SER A 227 10.43 -4.67 37.44
N PHE A 228 11.20 -4.50 36.37
CA PHE A 228 12.62 -4.85 36.34
C PHE A 228 13.48 -3.66 36.75
N ASN A 229 14.72 -3.96 37.15
CA ASN A 229 15.71 -2.94 37.50
C ASN A 229 15.97 -2.00 36.32
N PHE A 230 16.25 -0.73 36.61
CA PHE A 230 16.42 0.29 35.58
C PHE A 230 17.67 0.10 34.71
N ASP A 231 18.61 -0.75 35.14
CA ASP A 231 19.86 -1.08 34.47
C ASP A 231 19.87 -2.50 33.84
N ASP A 232 18.75 -3.21 33.86
CA ASP A 232 18.66 -4.59 33.35
C ASP A 232 18.59 -4.64 31.81
N ASN A 233 19.73 -4.94 31.20
CA ASN A 233 19.90 -5.08 29.75
C ASN A 233 19.66 -6.51 29.23
N THR A 234 19.08 -7.40 30.03
CA THR A 234 18.78 -8.77 29.59
C THR A 234 17.77 -8.76 28.44
N CYS A 235 18.10 -9.40 27.32
CA CYS A 235 17.20 -9.50 26.17
C CYS A 235 15.98 -10.35 26.53
N LEU A 236 14.80 -9.75 26.44
CA LEU A 236 13.53 -10.42 26.69
C LEU A 236 13.16 -11.38 25.54
N MET A 237 12.48 -12.46 25.91
CA MET A 237 11.79 -13.37 24.99
C MET A 237 10.29 -13.11 25.04
N ASP A 238 9.52 -13.66 24.10
CA ASP A 238 8.06 -13.59 24.18
C ASP A 238 7.56 -14.44 25.37
N PRO A 239 6.53 -13.99 26.11
CA PRO A 239 5.67 -12.83 25.82
C PRO A 239 6.17 -11.46 26.32
N GLU A 240 7.13 -11.41 27.26
CA GLU A 240 7.60 -10.16 27.88
C GLU A 240 8.19 -9.18 26.86
N ARG A 241 8.86 -9.69 25.81
CA ARG A 241 9.39 -8.88 24.70
C ARG A 241 8.28 -8.07 24.03
N GLN A 242 7.13 -8.68 23.73
CA GLN A 242 6.00 -7.95 23.14
C GLN A 242 5.46 -6.90 24.10
N MET A 243 5.35 -7.22 25.39
CA MET A 243 4.92 -6.25 26.39
C MET A 243 5.86 -5.04 26.47
N ALA A 244 7.17 -5.26 26.44
CA ALA A 244 8.17 -4.20 26.44
C ALA A 244 8.09 -3.31 25.18
N ILE A 245 7.96 -3.91 23.99
CA ILE A 245 7.76 -3.14 22.75
C ILE A 245 6.46 -2.34 22.82
N ARG A 246 5.38 -2.94 23.35
CA ARG A 246 4.09 -2.25 23.49
C ARG A 246 4.12 -1.09 24.48
N ASN A 247 4.86 -1.24 25.57
CA ASN A 247 5.17 -0.16 26.51
C ASN A 247 5.93 0.97 25.80
N TYR A 248 6.96 0.63 25.03
CA TYR A 248 7.77 1.60 24.29
C TYR A 248 6.95 2.43 23.29
N PHE A 249 5.97 1.82 22.62
CA PHE A 249 5.01 2.51 21.76
C PHE A 249 3.87 3.22 22.50
N GLY A 250 3.75 3.07 23.82
CA GLY A 250 2.69 3.68 24.62
C GLY A 250 1.32 3.00 24.49
N PHE A 251 1.24 1.79 23.92
CA PHE A 251 -0.04 1.05 23.79
C PHE A 251 -0.68 0.72 25.14
N ASN A 252 0.12 0.63 26.20
CA ASN A 252 -0.35 0.39 27.57
C ASN A 252 -0.50 1.71 28.37
N GLY A 253 -0.58 2.84 27.66
CA GLY A 253 -0.75 4.18 28.20
C GLY A 253 0.57 4.95 28.33
N PRO A 254 0.54 6.31 28.39
CA PRO A 254 1.76 7.13 28.43
C PRO A 254 2.69 6.80 29.60
N ALA A 255 2.15 6.42 30.75
CA ALA A 255 2.93 6.04 31.93
C ALA A 255 3.66 4.68 31.78
N SER A 256 3.35 3.91 30.73
CA SER A 256 4.06 2.66 30.43
C SER A 256 5.33 2.88 29.60
N ILE A 257 5.45 4.04 28.94
CA ILE A 257 6.63 4.39 28.15
C ILE A 257 7.85 4.39 29.08
N PRO A 258 8.95 3.68 28.74
CA PRO A 258 10.13 3.66 29.59
C PRO A 258 10.62 5.07 29.89
N SER A 259 10.91 5.36 31.16
CA SER A 259 11.52 6.63 31.57
C SER A 259 12.89 6.81 30.91
N GLN A 260 13.32 8.06 30.75
CA GLN A 260 14.60 8.39 30.11
C GLN A 260 15.80 7.64 30.70
N GLU A 261 15.84 7.42 32.01
CA GLU A 261 16.91 6.65 32.67
C GLU A 261 17.00 5.17 32.22
N ARG A 262 15.90 4.62 31.67
CA ARG A 262 15.80 3.25 31.12
C ARG A 262 16.11 3.20 29.62
N LEU A 263 16.36 4.35 28.99
CA LEU A 263 16.61 4.49 27.57
C LEU A 263 18.08 4.73 27.21
N ASP A 264 18.98 4.83 28.20
CA ASP A 264 20.43 4.83 27.95
C ASP A 264 20.98 3.40 27.77
N LYS A 265 22.04 3.22 26.97
CA LYS A 265 22.74 1.94 26.75
C LYS A 265 21.80 0.79 26.39
N ILE A 266 20.97 0.99 25.40
CA ILE A 266 20.08 -0.05 24.87
C ILE A 266 20.91 -1.02 24.03
N PRO A 267 20.95 -2.32 24.38
CA PRO A 267 21.77 -3.30 23.68
C PRO A 267 21.26 -3.55 22.25
N ASP A 268 22.20 -3.85 21.36
CA ASP A 268 21.93 -4.35 20.00
C ASP A 268 20.98 -3.45 19.17
N VAL A 269 21.17 -2.13 19.23
CA VAL A 269 20.51 -1.13 18.39
C VAL A 269 21.37 -0.93 17.14
N ARG A 270 20.94 -1.50 16.00
CA ARG A 270 21.77 -1.56 14.79
C ARG A 270 21.37 -0.48 13.79
N PRO A 271 22.28 0.44 13.40
CA PRO A 271 21.99 1.37 12.34
C PRO A 271 21.83 0.64 10.99
N LEU A 272 20.82 1.02 10.23
CA LEU A 272 20.45 0.39 8.96
C LEU A 272 21.12 1.12 7.80
N ARG A 273 22.13 0.46 7.25
CA ARG A 273 22.76 0.82 5.97
C ARG A 273 22.10 0.06 4.81
N ALA A 274 22.64 0.17 3.60
CA ALA A 274 22.00 -0.34 2.38
C ALA A 274 21.56 -1.81 2.47
N LEU A 275 22.38 -2.71 3.01
CA LEU A 275 22.02 -4.12 3.16
C LEU A 275 20.88 -4.33 4.17
N GLY A 276 20.87 -3.58 5.26
CA GLY A 276 19.80 -3.60 6.27
C GLY A 276 18.49 -3.06 5.72
N LEU A 277 18.53 -1.89 5.07
CA LEU A 277 17.39 -1.25 4.42
C LEU A 277 16.79 -2.16 3.34
N ASN A 278 17.63 -2.80 2.52
CA ASN A 278 17.16 -3.70 1.47
C ASN A 278 16.40 -4.93 2.02
N ARG A 279 16.68 -5.37 3.26
CA ARG A 279 15.91 -6.44 3.92
C ARG A 279 14.51 -6.02 4.34
N LEU A 280 14.20 -4.72 4.31
CA LEU A 280 12.87 -4.19 4.59
C LEU A 280 11.93 -4.25 3.38
N ILE A 281 12.43 -4.41 2.16
CA ILE A 281 11.58 -4.43 0.94
C ILE A 281 10.46 -5.46 1.10
N GLY A 282 9.23 -4.99 0.87
CA GLY A 282 7.99 -5.74 1.01
C GLY A 282 7.44 -5.84 2.43
N LYS A 283 8.21 -5.49 3.47
CA LYS A 283 7.79 -5.54 4.87
C LYS A 283 7.01 -4.29 5.28
N VAL A 284 6.17 -4.47 6.29
CA VAL A 284 5.59 -3.38 7.07
C VAL A 284 6.54 -3.01 8.19
N VAL A 285 6.71 -1.72 8.42
CA VAL A 285 7.44 -1.10 9.52
C VAL A 285 6.46 -0.35 10.41
N TYR A 286 6.71 -0.42 11.71
CA TYR A 286 6.12 0.46 12.72
C TYR A 286 7.25 1.05 13.55
N ALA A 287 7.34 2.37 13.61
CA ALA A 287 8.51 3.04 14.18
C ALA A 287 8.16 4.19 15.11
N VAL A 288 9.02 4.44 16.09
CA VAL A 288 9.09 5.69 16.85
C VAL A 288 10.07 6.61 16.12
N VAL A 289 9.71 7.88 15.97
CA VAL A 289 10.53 8.93 15.34
C VAL A 289 11.05 9.87 16.44
N TYR A 290 12.37 10.01 16.52
CA TYR A 290 13.07 10.91 17.42
C TYR A 290 13.23 12.29 16.80
N ASP A 291 13.24 13.30 17.67
CA ASP A 291 13.47 14.71 17.29
C ASP A 291 14.95 15.07 17.16
N SER A 292 15.85 14.17 17.57
CA SER A 292 17.30 14.38 17.48
C SER A 292 18.04 13.08 17.22
N ASP A 293 19.31 13.21 16.79
CA ASP A 293 20.21 12.10 16.50
C ASP A 293 20.26 11.03 17.60
N ILE A 294 20.18 9.77 17.17
CA ILE A 294 20.42 8.63 18.05
C ILE A 294 21.92 8.31 18.10
N SER A 295 22.50 8.47 19.28
CA SER A 295 23.91 8.13 19.51
C SER A 295 24.14 6.61 19.59
N ILE A 296 25.05 6.09 18.75
CA ILE A 296 25.44 4.67 18.73
C ILE A 296 26.88 4.47 19.19
N ASN A 297 27.07 3.53 20.13
CA ASN A 297 28.37 3.01 20.54
C ASN A 297 28.63 1.64 19.90
N TYR A 298 29.87 1.40 19.48
CA TYR A 298 30.29 0.19 18.76
C TYR A 298 31.11 -0.74 19.67
N ASP A 299 30.55 -1.11 20.82
CA ASP A 299 31.23 -1.84 21.90
C ASP A 299 31.18 -3.37 21.71
N HIS A 300 31.74 -3.86 20.61
CA HIS A 300 31.69 -5.28 20.19
C HIS A 300 32.21 -6.29 21.23
N ASN A 301 33.01 -5.84 22.19
CA ASN A 301 33.60 -6.70 23.22
C ASN A 301 32.80 -6.71 24.54
N THR A 302 31.60 -6.13 24.55
CA THR A 302 30.73 -6.07 25.72
C THR A 302 29.43 -6.81 25.45
N PRO A 303 28.70 -7.25 26.50
CA PRO A 303 27.37 -7.82 26.33
C PRO A 303 26.34 -6.88 25.67
N LEU A 304 26.61 -5.57 25.63
CA LEU A 304 25.74 -4.59 24.98
C LEU A 304 25.86 -4.62 23.45
N GLY A 305 27.01 -5.05 22.92
CA GLY A 305 27.31 -5.00 21.50
C GLY A 305 27.25 -3.57 20.94
N VAL A 306 26.72 -3.43 19.71
CA VAL A 306 26.38 -2.13 19.13
C VAL A 306 25.15 -1.60 19.87
N ASN A 307 25.32 -0.58 20.68
CA ASN A 307 24.30 -0.11 21.62
C ASN A 307 23.95 1.35 21.40
N GLY A 308 22.69 1.71 21.66
CA GLY A 308 22.16 3.05 21.40
C GLY A 308 21.75 3.78 22.67
N ASN A 309 21.86 5.11 22.64
CA ASN A 309 21.15 5.98 23.56
C ASN A 309 19.83 6.40 22.92
N LEU A 310 18.72 5.95 23.50
CA LEU A 310 17.36 6.25 23.06
C LEU A 310 16.68 7.31 23.96
N GLN A 311 17.48 8.07 24.70
CA GLN A 311 17.00 9.24 25.43
C GLN A 311 16.72 10.40 24.48
N GLY A 312 15.83 11.29 24.89
CA GLY A 312 15.45 12.49 24.14
C GLY A 312 13.97 12.57 23.84
N GLU A 313 13.63 13.65 23.16
CA GLU A 313 12.27 13.91 22.70
C GLU A 313 11.97 13.09 21.44
N THR A 314 10.68 12.78 21.29
CA THR A 314 10.16 12.05 20.15
C THR A 314 9.10 12.89 19.47
N LEU A 315 9.05 12.76 18.15
CA LEU A 315 8.07 13.39 17.28
C LEU A 315 6.76 12.57 17.26
N GLY A 316 6.87 11.25 17.37
CA GLY A 316 5.71 10.37 17.44
C GLY A 316 5.96 9.00 16.82
N ILE A 317 4.92 8.45 16.19
CA ILE A 317 4.97 7.14 15.55
C ILE A 317 4.49 7.16 14.10
N VAL A 318 4.97 6.20 13.33
CA VAL A 318 4.61 6.00 11.92
C VAL A 318 4.45 4.51 11.60
N ALA A 319 3.61 4.21 10.60
CA ALA A 319 3.51 2.89 10.01
C ALA A 319 3.55 2.99 8.48
N PHE A 320 4.29 2.10 7.82
CA PHE A 320 4.40 2.09 6.36
C PHE A 320 4.87 0.75 5.82
N ARG A 321 4.59 0.48 4.54
CA ARG A 321 5.22 -0.62 3.79
C ARG A 321 6.43 -0.08 3.02
N VAL A 322 7.55 -0.79 3.08
CA VAL A 322 8.71 -0.46 2.23
C VAL A 322 8.53 -1.08 0.86
N ASN A 323 8.49 -0.24 -0.17
CA ASN A 323 8.28 -0.67 -1.56
C ASN A 323 9.62 -0.95 -2.26
N GLU A 324 10.59 -0.06 -2.08
CA GLU A 324 11.85 -0.10 -2.81
C GLU A 324 12.95 0.63 -2.02
N VAL A 325 14.20 0.21 -2.23
CA VAL A 325 15.41 0.88 -1.72
C VAL A 325 16.32 1.15 -2.92
N ARG A 326 16.71 2.42 -3.13
CA ARG A 326 17.52 2.83 -4.28
C ARG A 326 18.78 3.57 -3.84
N THR A 327 19.92 3.18 -4.39
CA THR A 327 21.18 3.91 -4.17
C THR A 327 21.02 5.37 -4.58
N LEU A 328 21.43 6.29 -3.69
CA LEU A 328 21.48 7.71 -3.99
C LEU A 328 22.82 8.08 -4.61
N ASP A 329 22.78 8.50 -5.88
CA ASP A 329 23.93 8.99 -6.63
C ASP A 329 23.92 10.52 -6.74
N GLY A 330 25.09 11.13 -6.87
CA GLY A 330 25.22 12.60 -6.94
C GLY A 330 25.27 13.31 -5.58
N PHE A 331 25.35 12.55 -4.48
CA PHE A 331 25.51 13.03 -3.11
C PHE A 331 26.90 12.69 -2.55
N SER A 332 27.11 12.94 -1.25
CA SER A 332 28.32 12.53 -0.54
C SER A 332 28.60 11.03 -0.73
N SER A 333 29.88 10.66 -0.70
CA SER A 333 30.30 9.25 -0.73
C SER A 333 29.93 8.46 0.53
N SER A 334 29.29 9.09 1.51
CA SER A 334 28.70 8.46 2.71
C SER A 334 27.17 8.35 2.65
N THR A 335 26.50 9.02 1.71
CA THR A 335 25.03 9.07 1.65
C THR A 335 24.44 7.68 1.42
N LEU A 336 23.50 7.30 2.29
CA LEU A 336 22.82 6.02 2.24
C LEU A 336 21.66 6.03 1.23
N PRO A 337 21.11 4.86 0.86
CA PRO A 337 19.99 4.76 -0.08
C PRO A 337 18.74 5.56 0.29
N GLU A 338 17.96 5.96 -0.71
CA GLU A 338 16.59 6.40 -0.48
C GLU A 338 15.64 5.21 -0.32
N VAL A 339 14.58 5.40 0.45
CA VAL A 339 13.59 4.36 0.74
C VAL A 339 12.21 4.82 0.28
N GLN A 340 11.65 4.17 -0.73
CA GLN A 340 10.27 4.42 -1.14
C GLN A 340 9.32 3.63 -0.24
N ILE A 341 8.33 4.30 0.32
CA ILE A 341 7.35 3.73 1.25
C ILE A 341 5.92 4.02 0.82
N THR A 342 4.99 3.18 1.24
CA THR A 342 3.55 3.47 1.24
C THR A 342 3.08 3.63 2.68
N ILE A 343 2.55 4.80 3.01
CA ILE A 343 2.05 5.12 4.35
C ILE A 343 0.86 4.23 4.68
N LEU A 344 0.84 3.69 5.90
CA LEU A 344 -0.25 2.86 6.41
C LEU A 344 -0.89 3.52 7.63
N ASP A 345 -2.16 3.19 7.86
CA ASP A 345 -2.85 3.58 9.08
C ASP A 345 -2.27 2.78 10.27
N VAL A 346 -1.75 3.48 11.28
CA VAL A 346 -1.17 2.86 12.48
C VAL A 346 -2.20 2.03 13.27
N SER A 347 -3.49 2.33 13.14
CA SER A 347 -4.56 1.64 13.88
C SER A 347 -4.69 0.17 13.49
N LEU A 348 -4.22 -0.18 12.28
CA LEU A 348 -4.14 -1.56 11.78
C LEU A 348 -3.26 -2.45 12.66
N PHE A 349 -2.34 -1.87 13.44
CA PHE A 349 -1.35 -2.60 14.23
C PHE A 349 -1.57 -2.50 15.73
N ALA A 350 -2.72 -1.97 16.19
CA ALA A 350 -3.01 -1.78 17.61
C ALA A 350 -2.89 -3.08 18.44
N ASN A 351 -3.16 -4.24 17.82
CA ASN A 351 -3.09 -5.57 18.43
C ASN A 351 -2.01 -6.47 17.82
N ALA A 352 -1.11 -5.92 17.00
CA ALA A 352 -0.08 -6.72 16.35
C ALA A 352 1.04 -7.12 17.32
N ASN A 353 1.64 -8.27 17.04
CA ASN A 353 2.98 -8.61 17.55
C ASN A 353 4.02 -8.00 16.61
N PHE A 354 5.15 -7.58 17.18
CA PHE A 354 6.24 -6.96 16.44
C PHE A 354 7.38 -7.95 16.25
N MET A 355 7.96 -7.92 15.05
CA MET A 355 9.18 -8.64 14.74
C MET A 355 10.39 -7.73 14.91
N LEU A 356 11.51 -8.31 15.33
CA LEU A 356 12.82 -7.66 15.26
C LEU A 356 13.46 -7.98 13.92
N LEU A 357 14.10 -6.99 13.30
CA LEU A 357 14.89 -7.21 12.09
C LEU A 357 16.28 -7.68 12.48
N SER A 358 16.66 -8.88 12.02
CA SER A 358 18.06 -9.31 12.05
C SER A 358 18.86 -8.51 11.02
N ALA A 359 19.30 -7.31 11.38
CA ALA A 359 20.09 -6.43 10.55
C ALA A 359 21.60 -6.78 10.62
N PRO A 360 22.39 -6.52 9.56
CA PRO A 360 23.85 -6.62 9.62
C PRO A 360 24.46 -5.77 10.75
N ILE A 361 25.58 -6.21 11.32
CA ILE A 361 26.23 -5.54 12.46
C ILE A 361 27.49 -4.79 11.98
N PRO A 362 27.44 -3.45 11.85
CA PRO A 362 28.59 -2.66 11.43
C PRO A 362 29.74 -2.76 12.45
N MET A 363 31.00 -2.71 11.99
CA MET A 363 32.16 -2.67 12.91
C MET A 363 32.31 -1.33 13.61
N SER A 364 31.95 -0.24 12.94
CA SER A 364 32.10 1.12 13.45
C SER A 364 31.12 2.06 12.75
N SER A 365 31.11 3.32 13.19
CA SER A 365 30.37 4.40 12.52
C SER A 365 30.74 4.56 11.05
N SER A 366 31.94 4.15 10.63
CA SER A 366 32.40 4.29 9.25
C SER A 366 32.56 2.98 8.48
N VAL A 367 32.52 1.84 9.18
CA VAL A 367 32.84 0.53 8.58
C VAL A 367 31.71 -0.47 8.83
N PRO A 368 31.16 -1.07 7.76
CA PRO A 368 31.45 -0.79 6.36
C PRO A 368 30.70 0.45 5.85
N ASN A 369 31.26 1.18 4.89
CA ASN A 369 30.54 2.22 4.15
C ASN A 369 29.55 1.58 3.16
N ASP A 370 28.54 0.89 3.70
CA ASP A 370 27.53 0.08 3.00
C ASP A 370 26.41 0.94 2.43
N ARG A 371 26.72 1.76 1.44
CA ARG A 371 25.77 2.72 0.87
C ARG A 371 25.09 2.27 -0.42
N ILE A 372 25.47 1.11 -0.98
CA ILE A 372 25.01 0.65 -2.28
C ILE A 372 23.96 -0.45 -2.08
N ALA A 373 22.72 -0.20 -2.51
CA ALA A 373 21.67 -1.21 -2.55
C ALA A 373 22.12 -2.39 -3.43
N PRO A 374 21.71 -3.61 -3.09
CA PRO A 374 22.52 -4.82 -2.83
C PRO A 374 23.85 -5.02 -3.59
N GLY A 375 24.90 -5.41 -2.83
CA GLY A 375 26.18 -5.93 -3.34
C GLY A 375 27.39 -5.97 -2.38
N SER A 376 27.29 -5.63 -1.09
CA SER A 376 28.43 -5.62 -0.17
C SER A 376 28.25 -6.57 1.03
N THR A 377 29.15 -7.54 1.17
CA THR A 377 29.33 -8.36 2.39
C THR A 377 30.58 -7.99 3.18
N ASN A 378 31.35 -7.01 2.68
CA ASN A 378 32.63 -6.67 3.28
C ASN A 378 32.41 -5.87 4.55
N GLY A 379 33.03 -6.33 5.63
CA GLY A 379 33.19 -5.53 6.84
C GLY A 379 32.05 -5.60 7.85
N TYR A 380 31.16 -6.58 7.77
CA TYR A 380 30.16 -6.83 8.81
C TYR A 380 30.63 -7.93 9.79
N TYR A 381 30.28 -7.81 11.08
CA TYR A 381 30.49 -8.91 12.03
C TYR A 381 29.33 -9.91 12.00
N SER A 382 29.68 -11.20 12.08
CA SER A 382 28.75 -12.25 12.49
C SER A 382 28.83 -12.36 14.00
N LEU A 383 27.71 -12.20 14.71
CA LEU A 383 27.62 -12.80 16.03
C LEU A 383 27.65 -14.31 15.81
N GLY A 384 28.67 -14.98 16.37
CA GLY A 384 28.64 -16.43 16.50
C GLY A 384 27.42 -16.79 17.36
N ASN A 385 26.68 -17.83 16.93
CA ASN A 385 25.53 -18.39 17.64
C ASN A 385 25.82 -18.67 19.12
#